data_AF-A0A923Y3V4-F1
#
_entry.id   AF-A0A923Y3V4-F1
#
_cell.length_a   1.000
_cell.length_b   1.000
_cell.length_c   1.000
_cell.angle_alpha   90.00
_cell.angle_beta   90.00
_cell.angle_gamma   90.00
#
_symmetry.space_group_name_H-M   'P 1'
#
loop_
_entity.id
_entity.type
_entity.pdbx_description
1 polymer ?
#
loop_
_entity_poly.entity_id
_entity_poly.type
_entity_poly.pdbx_seq_one_letter_code
_entity_poly.pdbx_strand_id
1 'polypeptide(L)'
;MSIQSLQGFARRDLALPVAVPGSARIPVARIPVDGDHAMAMALLRDGVISAHDMVQALAQVNAGGGRLMTALLAGHPRQDHLYAAIAGMSGLGLADLRRQPPDPRLIDRLGASFCAAHHILPWRDSGGTTVIATPQAEVFQQHYARLTATFGPVTHALAPQDRIDTALLDTRGPQLAHQAETFLPLKDSCREFQRASRGRLMLLSALGLAAVAVLPLTLAVLLIWAAFTLALTAVMKLGAVLSRPRVETDDAKVVIARLPVVSIMVGLYKESDIAARLVRRLGRLDYPRDKLDVLLVVEEDDHLTRNALRHADLPAWMRIAVTPRGKVKTKPRALNFGLTQCQGSIVGVYDAEDMPEPDQIRKVV
;
A
#
# COMPACT_ATOMS: atom_id res chain seq x y z
N MET A 1 2.20 -27.65 -75.22
CA MET A 1 1.28 -28.77 -75.54
C MET A 1 1.05 -29.55 -74.26
N SER A 2 -0.17 -29.48 -73.73
CA SER A 2 -0.88 -30.42 -72.86
C SER A 2 -0.19 -31.31 -71.79
N ILE A 3 -0.71 -31.16 -70.56
CA ILE A 3 -1.47 -32.15 -69.76
C ILE A 3 -0.72 -33.04 -68.73
N GLN A 4 -1.37 -33.10 -67.55
CA GLN A 4 -1.34 -34.11 -66.45
C GLN A 4 -0.11 -34.08 -65.54
N SER A 5 -0.19 -34.20 -64.21
CA SER A 5 -1.22 -34.70 -63.27
C SER A 5 -0.74 -34.28 -61.85
N LEU A 6 -1.55 -34.04 -60.82
CA LEU A 6 -2.36 -35.01 -60.09
C LEU A 6 -3.33 -34.27 -59.17
N GLN A 7 -4.59 -34.71 -59.23
CA GLN A 7 -5.66 -34.52 -58.27
C GLN A 7 -5.31 -35.08 -56.89
N GLY A 8 -5.96 -34.57 -55.83
CA GLY A 8 -6.34 -35.46 -54.74
C GLY A 8 -6.59 -34.83 -53.38
N PHE A 9 -7.87 -34.79 -53.01
CA PHE A 9 -8.42 -34.87 -51.64
C PHE A 9 -8.21 -33.68 -50.70
N ALA A 10 -9.16 -33.28 -49.84
CA ALA A 10 -10.61 -33.40 -49.72
C ALA A 10 -10.90 -32.65 -48.41
N ARG A 11 -11.92 -31.77 -48.42
CA ARG A 11 -12.52 -31.24 -47.19
C ARG A 11 -12.96 -32.40 -46.30
N ARG A 12 -12.57 -32.36 -45.03
CA ARG A 12 -13.27 -33.04 -43.95
C ARG A 12 -13.45 -32.08 -42.79
N ASP A 13 -14.68 -31.59 -42.69
CA ASP A 13 -15.28 -31.11 -41.46
C ASP A 13 -15.16 -32.22 -40.41
N LEU A 14 -14.50 -31.91 -39.30
CA LEU A 14 -14.53 -32.69 -38.07
C LEU A 14 -14.99 -31.76 -36.96
N ALA A 15 -16.32 -31.58 -36.92
CA ALA A 15 -17.03 -31.13 -35.74
C ALA A 15 -16.85 -32.20 -34.65
N LEU A 16 -16.11 -31.87 -33.61
CA LEU A 16 -16.14 -32.59 -32.34
C LEU A 16 -16.96 -31.76 -31.35
N PRO A 17 -18.08 -32.28 -30.82
CA PRO A 17 -18.78 -31.61 -29.73
C PRO A 17 -17.98 -31.86 -28.45
N VAL A 18 -17.20 -30.86 -28.01
CA VAL A 18 -16.72 -30.84 -26.62
C VAL A 18 -17.90 -30.44 -25.75
N ALA A 19 -18.62 -31.44 -25.24
CA ALA A 19 -19.55 -31.27 -24.14
C ALA A 19 -18.74 -30.79 -22.92
N VAL A 20 -18.84 -29.50 -22.59
CA VAL A 20 -18.38 -28.99 -21.30
C VAL A 20 -19.42 -29.42 -20.27
N PRO A 21 -19.10 -30.32 -19.32
CA PRO A 21 -20.05 -30.71 -18.28
C PRO A 21 -20.36 -29.48 -17.43
N GLY A 22 -21.62 -29.36 -17.05
CA GLY A 22 -22.21 -28.18 -16.42
C GLY A 22 -21.29 -27.47 -15.44
N SER A 23 -21.13 -26.17 -15.64
CA SER A 23 -20.59 -25.27 -14.65
C SER A 23 -21.53 -25.28 -13.43
N ALA A 24 -21.28 -26.21 -12.51
CA ALA A 24 -21.72 -26.04 -11.14
C ALA A 24 -21.19 -24.69 -10.70
N ARG A 25 -22.09 -23.71 -10.55
CA ARG A 25 -21.78 -22.43 -9.93
C ARG A 25 -21.26 -22.76 -8.54
N ILE A 26 -19.94 -22.77 -8.38
CA ILE A 26 -19.34 -22.75 -7.05
C ILE A 26 -19.89 -21.47 -6.43
N PRO A 27 -20.70 -21.55 -5.36
CA PRO A 27 -21.07 -20.37 -4.62
C PRO A 27 -19.75 -19.76 -4.18
N VAL A 28 -19.48 -18.52 -4.57
CA VAL A 28 -18.46 -17.73 -3.88
C VAL A 28 -18.92 -17.71 -2.43
N ALA A 29 -18.31 -18.56 -1.61
CA ALA A 29 -18.63 -18.64 -0.20
C ALA A 29 -18.37 -17.23 0.36
N ARG A 30 -19.46 -16.51 0.63
CA ARG A 30 -19.42 -15.37 1.54
C ARG A 30 -18.84 -15.95 2.83
N ILE A 31 -17.65 -15.49 3.20
CA ILE A 31 -17.13 -15.67 4.56
C ILE A 31 -18.28 -15.26 5.49
N PRO A 32 -18.67 -16.07 6.48
CA PRO A 32 -19.89 -15.85 7.23
C PRO A 32 -19.83 -14.47 7.92
N VAL A 33 -20.73 -13.60 7.49
CA VAL A 33 -21.02 -12.28 8.07
C VAL A 33 -21.50 -12.42 9.53
N ASP A 34 -21.83 -13.66 9.94
CA ASP A 34 -22.44 -14.00 11.22
C ASP A 34 -21.50 -13.82 12.41
N GLY A 35 -20.17 -14.01 12.27
CA GLY A 35 -19.23 -13.88 13.39
C GLY A 35 -18.98 -12.43 13.83
N ASP A 36 -18.76 -11.55 12.85
CA ASP A 36 -18.47 -10.13 13.05
C ASP A 36 -19.66 -9.40 13.68
N HIS A 37 -20.87 -9.67 13.17
CA HIS A 37 -22.11 -9.11 13.70
C HIS A 37 -22.49 -9.74 15.05
N ALA A 38 -22.32 -11.05 15.24
CA ALA A 38 -22.61 -11.68 16.52
C ALA A 38 -21.71 -11.14 17.64
N MET A 39 -20.41 -10.94 17.36
CA MET A 39 -19.48 -10.35 18.30
C MET A 39 -19.88 -8.91 18.66
N ALA A 40 -20.16 -8.08 17.65
CA ALA A 40 -20.62 -6.71 17.85
C ALA A 40 -21.92 -6.64 18.67
N MET A 41 -22.90 -7.50 18.37
CA MET A 41 -24.16 -7.55 19.12
C MET A 41 -23.98 -8.03 20.56
N ALA A 42 -23.08 -8.98 20.81
CA ALA A 42 -22.81 -9.45 22.15
C ALA A 42 -22.07 -8.38 22.98
N LEU A 43 -21.17 -7.60 22.38
CA LEU A 43 -20.56 -6.43 23.03
C LEU A 43 -21.59 -5.35 23.39
N LEU A 44 -22.59 -5.13 22.53
CA LEU A 44 -23.69 -4.20 22.81
C LEU A 44 -24.58 -4.71 23.94
N ARG A 45 -24.93 -6.00 23.90
CA ARG A 45 -25.74 -6.66 24.93
C ARG A 45 -25.07 -6.60 26.30
N ASP A 46 -23.76 -6.83 26.35
CA ASP A 46 -22.99 -6.86 27.59
C ASP A 46 -22.58 -5.44 28.05
N GLY A 47 -23.03 -4.39 27.35
CA GLY A 47 -22.83 -2.99 27.71
C GLY A 47 -21.42 -2.46 27.52
N VAL A 48 -20.57 -3.19 26.77
CA VAL A 48 -19.18 -2.81 26.49
C VAL A 48 -19.14 -1.66 25.49
N ILE A 49 -20.03 -1.68 24.50
CA ILE A 49 -20.20 -0.61 23.51
C ILE A 49 -21.60 0.01 23.64
N SER A 50 -21.71 1.30 23.35
CA SER A 50 -23.00 1.98 23.37
C SER A 50 -23.77 1.77 22.07
N ALA A 51 -25.09 1.93 22.11
CA ALA A 51 -25.91 1.94 20.90
C ALA A 51 -25.49 3.05 19.93
N HIS A 52 -24.99 4.18 20.45
CA HIS A 52 -24.46 5.27 19.65
C HIS A 52 -23.23 4.84 18.84
N ASP A 53 -22.25 4.20 19.49
CA ASP A 53 -21.03 3.72 18.83
C ASP A 53 -21.35 2.67 17.77
N MET A 54 -22.33 1.79 18.04
CA MET A 54 -22.81 0.79 17.08
C MET A 54 -23.39 1.46 15.82
N VAL A 55 -24.24 2.46 16.00
CA VAL A 55 -24.84 3.18 14.87
C VAL A 55 -23.78 3.94 14.07
N GLN A 56 -22.80 4.56 14.73
CA GLN A 56 -21.69 5.21 14.04
C GLN A 56 -20.85 4.21 13.22
N ALA A 57 -20.48 3.08 13.80
CA ALA A 57 -19.72 2.05 13.10
C ALA A 57 -20.49 1.47 11.91
N LEU A 58 -21.79 1.22 12.05
CA LEU A 58 -22.66 0.79 10.95
C LEU A 58 -22.76 1.85 9.85
N ALA A 59 -22.86 3.14 10.21
CA ALA A 59 -22.87 4.23 9.24
C ALA A 59 -21.55 4.31 8.46
N GLN A 60 -20.42 4.12 9.13
CA GLN A 60 -19.10 4.05 8.48
C GLN A 60 -19.00 2.86 7.52
N VAL A 61 -19.44 1.66 7.95
CA VAL A 61 -19.45 0.46 7.09
C VAL A 61 -20.39 0.64 5.90
N ASN A 62 -21.54 1.28 6.08
CA ASN A 62 -22.50 1.52 5.00
C ASN A 62 -21.99 2.56 3.99
N ALA A 63 -21.29 3.61 4.46
CA ALA A 63 -20.72 4.65 3.60
C ALA A 63 -19.39 4.25 2.94
N GLY A 64 -18.61 3.41 3.62
CA GLY A 64 -17.20 3.12 3.33
C GLY A 64 -16.88 1.65 3.05
N GLY A 65 -17.87 0.75 3.10
CA GLY A 65 -17.59 -0.68 3.11
C GLY A 65 -16.74 -1.10 4.34
N GLY A 66 -16.35 -2.37 4.38
CA GLY A 66 -15.52 -2.92 5.45
C GLY A 66 -16.29 -3.75 6.46
N ARG A 67 -15.64 -4.02 7.59
CA ARG A 67 -16.15 -4.91 8.66
C ARG A 67 -16.58 -4.09 9.87
N LEU A 68 -17.64 -4.54 10.53
CA LEU A 68 -18.24 -3.85 11.67
C LEU A 68 -17.28 -3.82 12.85
N MET A 69 -16.62 -4.93 13.18
CA MET A 69 -15.65 -4.92 14.27
C MET A 69 -14.45 -4.03 14.00
N THR A 70 -13.98 -3.94 12.75
CA THR A 70 -12.89 -3.02 12.39
C THR A 70 -13.29 -1.55 12.60
N ALA A 71 -14.50 -1.18 12.17
CA ALA A 71 -15.03 0.17 12.39
C ALA A 71 -15.22 0.48 13.89
N LEU A 72 -15.76 -0.47 14.66
CA LEU A 72 -15.92 -0.35 16.11
C LEU A 72 -14.57 -0.19 16.82
N LEU A 73 -13.57 -1.00 16.46
CA LEU A 73 -12.23 -0.91 17.05
C LEU A 73 -11.55 0.42 16.72
N ALA A 74 -11.71 0.95 15.51
CA ALA A 74 -11.12 2.20 15.09
C ALA A 74 -11.71 3.42 15.81
N GLY A 75 -13.03 3.46 16.02
CA GLY A 75 -13.73 4.62 16.59
C GLY A 75 -13.80 4.65 18.13
N HIS A 76 -13.50 3.55 18.83
CA HIS A 76 -13.78 3.46 20.26
C HIS A 76 -12.68 4.11 21.13
N PRO A 77 -12.99 5.09 22.00
CA PRO A 77 -11.99 5.83 22.78
C PRO A 77 -11.29 4.98 23.86
N ARG A 78 -11.89 3.85 24.27
CA ARG A 78 -11.34 2.92 25.27
C ARG A 78 -11.01 1.56 24.64
N GLN A 79 -10.10 1.55 23.68
CA GLN A 79 -9.68 0.33 22.99
C GLN A 79 -9.26 -0.78 23.97
N ASP A 80 -8.54 -0.47 25.05
CA ASP A 80 -8.11 -1.47 26.04
C ASP A 80 -9.29 -2.26 26.65
N HIS A 81 -10.40 -1.59 26.97
CA HIS A 81 -11.60 -2.25 27.52
C HIS A 81 -12.31 -3.11 26.49
N LEU A 82 -12.41 -2.60 25.26
CA LEU A 82 -13.02 -3.32 24.15
C LEU A 82 -12.23 -4.59 23.80
N TYR A 83 -10.91 -4.50 23.72
CA TYR A 83 -10.04 -5.65 23.50
C TYR A 83 -10.08 -6.66 24.65
N ALA A 84 -10.17 -6.22 25.91
CA ALA A 84 -10.34 -7.11 27.04
C ALA A 84 -11.67 -7.89 26.99
N ALA A 85 -12.76 -7.24 26.59
CA ALA A 85 -14.05 -7.90 26.42
C ALA A 85 -14.01 -8.93 25.28
N ILE A 86 -13.47 -8.55 24.11
CA ILE A 86 -13.34 -9.47 22.96
C ILE A 86 -12.47 -10.67 23.32
N ALA A 87 -11.36 -10.45 24.04
CA ALA A 87 -10.49 -11.51 24.53
C ALA A 87 -11.24 -12.49 25.44
N GLY A 88 -12.01 -11.97 26.41
CA GLY A 88 -12.84 -12.78 27.30
C GLY A 88 -13.90 -13.61 26.57
N MET A 89 -14.62 -13.01 25.63
CA MET A 89 -15.66 -13.68 24.85
C MET A 89 -15.12 -14.73 23.88
N SER A 90 -13.90 -14.51 23.37
CA SER A 90 -13.25 -15.41 22.41
C SER A 90 -12.36 -16.47 23.08
N GLY A 91 -12.19 -16.42 24.41
CA GLY A 91 -11.25 -17.28 25.14
C GLY A 91 -9.78 -17.05 24.79
N LEU A 92 -9.44 -15.87 24.27
CA LEU A 92 -8.09 -15.50 23.85
C LEU A 92 -7.38 -14.70 24.94
N GLY A 93 -6.04 -14.79 24.98
CA GLY A 93 -5.23 -13.94 25.85
C GLY A 93 -5.08 -12.53 25.27
N LEU A 94 -5.03 -11.51 26.13
CA LEU A 94 -4.65 -10.15 25.77
C LEU A 94 -3.14 -9.96 26.00
N ALA A 95 -2.39 -9.61 24.95
CA ALA A 95 -0.95 -9.41 25.05
C ALA A 95 -0.62 -8.00 25.58
N ASP A 96 0.14 -7.94 26.69
CA ASP A 96 0.68 -6.69 27.24
C ASP A 96 2.10 -6.45 26.72
N LEU A 97 2.17 -5.89 25.52
CA LEU A 97 3.42 -5.60 24.81
C LEU A 97 4.27 -4.51 25.49
N ARG A 98 3.69 -3.71 26.40
CA ARG A 98 4.41 -2.67 27.15
C ARG A 98 5.18 -3.26 28.32
N ARG A 99 4.56 -4.19 29.04
CA ARG A 99 5.21 -4.86 30.18
C ARG A 99 6.20 -5.93 29.75
N GLN A 100 5.88 -6.64 28.67
CA GLN A 100 6.73 -7.70 28.14
C GLN A 100 7.00 -7.40 26.65
N PRO A 101 8.15 -6.79 26.33
CA PRO A 101 8.49 -6.50 24.94
C PRO A 101 8.65 -7.80 24.14
N PRO A 102 8.40 -7.78 22.83
CA PRO A 102 8.50 -8.95 21.98
C PRO A 102 9.95 -9.45 21.83
N ASP A 103 10.13 -10.77 21.70
CA ASP A 103 11.44 -11.35 21.42
C ASP A 103 11.90 -10.94 20.00
N PRO A 104 12.99 -10.17 19.88
CA PRO A 104 13.43 -9.69 18.59
C PRO A 104 13.84 -10.81 17.61
N ARG A 105 14.28 -11.97 18.11
CA ARG A 105 14.68 -13.12 17.28
C ARG A 105 13.49 -13.76 16.58
N LEU A 106 12.31 -13.74 17.21
CA LEU A 106 11.09 -14.25 16.59
C LEU A 106 10.63 -13.34 15.46
N ILE A 107 10.75 -12.02 15.64
CA ILE A 107 10.47 -11.03 14.59
C ILE A 107 11.40 -11.24 13.40
N ASP A 108 12.71 -11.44 13.64
CA ASP A 108 13.69 -11.66 12.58
C ASP A 108 13.41 -12.93 11.77
N ARG A 109 12.98 -14.01 12.44
CA ARG A 109 12.61 -15.28 11.78
C ARG A 109 11.41 -15.14 10.84
N LEU A 110 10.41 -14.36 11.22
CA LEU A 110 9.23 -14.13 10.37
C LEU A 110 9.49 -13.04 9.30
N GLY A 111 10.35 -12.08 9.62
CA GLY A 111 10.70 -10.91 8.84
C GLY A 111 9.97 -9.66 9.35
N ALA A 112 10.73 -8.64 9.76
CA ALA A 112 10.18 -7.39 10.31
C ALA A 112 9.24 -6.67 9.32
N SER A 113 9.56 -6.62 8.03
CA SER A 113 8.71 -5.99 7.03
C SER A 113 7.36 -6.71 6.86
N PHE A 114 7.36 -8.05 6.97
CA PHE A 114 6.13 -8.84 6.95
C PHE A 114 5.29 -8.56 8.21
N CYS A 115 5.93 -8.47 9.37
CA CYS A 115 5.27 -8.10 10.63
C CYS A 115 4.57 -6.73 10.51
N ALA A 116 5.27 -5.74 9.93
CA ALA A 116 4.74 -4.39 9.70
C ALA A 116 3.60 -4.36 8.68
N ALA A 117 3.73 -5.11 7.58
CA ALA A 117 2.73 -5.15 6.51
C ALA A 117 1.39 -5.74 6.94
N HIS A 118 1.42 -6.75 7.81
CA HIS A 118 0.24 -7.52 8.20
C HIS A 118 -0.23 -7.27 9.64
N HIS A 119 0.43 -6.37 10.36
CA HIS A 119 0.17 -6.11 11.78
C HIS A 119 0.23 -7.40 12.63
N ILE A 120 1.27 -8.19 12.42
CA ILE A 120 1.52 -9.46 13.12
C ILE A 120 2.79 -9.34 13.92
N LEU A 121 2.76 -9.71 15.20
CA LEU A 121 3.93 -9.67 16.06
C LEU A 121 4.17 -11.02 16.76
N PRO A 122 5.22 -11.75 16.38
CA PRO A 122 5.71 -12.88 17.17
C PRO A 122 6.18 -12.37 18.54
N TRP A 123 5.39 -12.61 19.58
CA TRP A 123 5.56 -11.96 20.88
C TRP A 123 6.58 -12.69 21.73
N ARG A 124 6.38 -13.98 21.99
CA ARG A 124 7.24 -14.79 22.86
C ARG A 124 7.07 -16.28 22.59
N ASP A 125 8.07 -17.07 22.97
CA ASP A 125 7.91 -18.51 23.10
C ASP A 125 7.41 -18.88 24.51
N SER A 126 6.43 -19.76 24.59
CA SER A 126 5.87 -20.26 25.84
C SER A 126 5.77 -21.77 25.79
N GLY A 127 6.82 -22.45 26.24
CA GLY A 127 6.86 -23.91 26.32
C GLY A 127 6.90 -24.59 24.95
N GLY A 128 7.63 -24.02 23.98
CA GLY A 128 7.74 -24.55 22.62
C GLY A 128 6.55 -24.20 21.72
N THR A 129 5.64 -23.35 22.20
CA THR A 129 4.59 -22.73 21.39
C THR A 129 4.85 -21.24 21.28
N THR A 130 4.95 -20.73 20.06
CA THR A 130 5.13 -19.30 19.82
C THR A 130 3.79 -18.57 19.90
N VAL A 131 3.71 -17.57 20.79
CA VAL A 131 2.54 -16.70 20.93
C VAL A 131 2.62 -15.58 19.89
N ILE A 132 1.60 -15.47 19.04
CA ILE A 132 1.50 -14.47 17.99
C ILE A 132 0.43 -13.45 18.39
N ALA A 133 0.84 -12.18 18.51
CA ALA A 133 -0.05 -11.06 18.77
C ALA A 133 -0.61 -10.50 17.45
N THR A 134 -1.94 -10.43 17.31
CA THR A 134 -2.61 -9.81 16.14
C THR A 134 -3.83 -8.99 16.59
N PRO A 135 -4.31 -8.01 15.80
CA PRO A 135 -5.45 -7.18 16.20
C PRO A 135 -6.78 -7.91 16.14
N GLN A 136 -6.88 -8.97 15.35
CA GLN A 136 -8.12 -9.70 15.09
C GLN A 136 -7.81 -11.18 14.79
N ALA A 137 -8.69 -12.09 15.20
CA ALA A 137 -8.50 -13.52 14.99
C ALA A 137 -8.37 -13.90 13.51
N GLU A 138 -9.02 -13.17 12.62
CA GLU A 138 -8.99 -13.42 11.19
C GLU A 138 -7.62 -13.18 10.58
N VAL A 139 -6.88 -12.17 11.07
CA VAL A 139 -5.50 -11.90 10.62
C VAL A 139 -4.60 -13.08 11.01
N PHE A 140 -4.74 -13.57 12.23
CA PHE A 140 -4.03 -14.77 12.68
C PHE A 140 -4.38 -15.99 11.81
N GLN A 141 -5.67 -16.24 11.54
CA GLN A 141 -6.12 -17.37 10.72
C GLN A 141 -5.64 -17.29 9.28
N GLN A 142 -5.67 -16.10 8.66
CA GLN A 142 -5.20 -15.86 7.29
C GLN A 142 -3.73 -16.25 7.11
N HIS A 143 -2.90 -16.05 8.14
CA HIS A 143 -1.47 -16.32 8.10
C HIS A 143 -1.04 -17.57 8.86
N TYR A 144 -1.99 -18.35 9.39
CA TYR A 144 -1.74 -19.51 10.25
C TYR A 144 -0.77 -20.53 9.63
N ALA A 145 -0.94 -20.85 8.35
CA ALA A 145 -0.07 -21.79 7.64
C ALA A 145 1.39 -21.34 7.60
N ARG A 146 1.64 -20.05 7.33
CA ARG A 146 3.00 -19.48 7.29
C ARG A 146 3.60 -19.37 8.70
N LEU A 147 2.80 -18.97 9.67
CA LEU A 147 3.22 -18.88 11.07
C LEU A 147 3.65 -20.25 11.60
N THR A 148 2.83 -21.27 11.36
CA THR A 148 3.12 -22.66 11.76
C THR A 148 4.34 -23.22 11.02
N ALA A 149 4.50 -22.94 9.73
CA ALA A 149 5.69 -23.34 8.97
C ALA A 149 6.98 -22.69 9.50
N THR A 150 6.89 -21.47 10.05
CA THR A 150 8.05 -20.72 10.56
C THR A 150 8.42 -21.12 11.98
N PHE A 151 7.42 -21.33 12.85
CA PHE A 151 7.60 -21.46 14.30
C PHE A 151 7.25 -22.84 14.86
N GLY A 152 6.57 -23.71 14.10
CA GLY A 152 5.97 -24.91 14.64
C GLY A 152 4.64 -24.58 15.35
N PRO A 153 4.38 -25.09 16.56
CA PRO A 153 3.16 -24.76 17.30
C PRO A 153 3.03 -23.25 17.54
N VAL A 154 1.89 -22.68 17.17
CA VAL A 154 1.57 -21.27 17.39
C VAL A 154 0.24 -21.09 18.09
N THR A 155 0.14 -20.08 18.95
CA THR A 155 -1.10 -19.68 19.61
C THR A 155 -1.37 -18.19 19.45
N HIS A 156 -2.64 -17.80 19.50
CA HIS A 156 -3.06 -16.44 19.24
C HIS A 156 -3.24 -15.65 20.55
N ALA A 157 -2.71 -14.42 20.57
CA ALA A 157 -3.06 -13.40 21.54
C ALA A 157 -3.58 -12.16 20.83
N LEU A 158 -4.59 -11.51 21.40
CA LEU A 158 -5.09 -10.24 20.89
C LEU A 158 -4.21 -9.09 21.38
N ALA A 159 -3.94 -8.12 20.51
CA ALA A 159 -3.34 -6.85 20.88
C ALA A 159 -3.84 -5.73 19.95
N PRO A 160 -4.10 -4.52 20.48
CA PRO A 160 -4.42 -3.37 19.64
C PRO A 160 -3.37 -3.12 18.55
N GLN A 161 -3.81 -2.74 17.35
CA GLN A 161 -2.92 -2.52 16.21
C GLN A 161 -1.85 -1.45 16.50
N ASP A 162 -2.23 -0.35 17.17
CA ASP A 162 -1.29 0.70 17.59
C ASP A 162 -0.18 0.15 18.51
N ARG A 163 -0.52 -0.80 19.40
CA ARG A 163 0.43 -1.46 20.30
C ARG A 163 1.36 -2.39 19.55
N ILE A 164 0.85 -3.14 18.59
CA ILE A 164 1.64 -4.02 17.72
C ILE A 164 2.65 -3.18 16.93
N ASP A 165 2.18 -2.14 16.26
CA ASP A 165 3.01 -1.27 15.42
C ASP A 165 4.06 -0.55 16.27
N THR A 166 3.67 -0.01 17.43
CA THR A 166 4.61 0.64 18.36
C THR A 166 5.67 -0.33 18.87
N ALA A 167 5.27 -1.52 19.35
CA ALA A 167 6.21 -2.51 19.86
C ALA A 167 7.18 -3.02 18.77
N LEU A 168 6.69 -3.15 17.53
CA LEU A 168 7.52 -3.51 16.40
C LEU A 168 8.53 -2.41 16.06
N LEU A 169 8.10 -1.14 16.05
CA LEU A 169 8.98 0.02 15.82
C LEU A 169 10.02 0.15 16.94
N ASP A 170 9.64 -0.02 18.20
CA ASP A 170 10.56 0.02 19.35
C ASP A 170 11.64 -1.08 19.25
N THR A 171 11.27 -2.26 18.74
CA THR A 171 12.15 -3.44 18.70
C THR A 171 13.00 -3.53 17.43
N ARG A 172 12.42 -3.15 16.28
CA ARG A 172 13.01 -3.32 14.93
C ARG A 172 12.93 -2.08 14.03
N GLY A 173 12.63 -0.92 14.60
CA GLY A 173 12.64 0.37 13.89
C GLY A 173 13.92 0.63 13.09
N PRO A 174 15.14 0.46 13.66
CA PRO A 174 16.38 0.64 12.90
C PRO A 174 16.54 -0.29 11.70
N GLN A 175 16.08 -1.55 11.82
CA GLN A 175 16.13 -2.52 10.71
C GLN A 175 15.14 -2.14 9.62
N LEU A 176 13.90 -1.81 9.99
CA LEU A 176 12.85 -1.36 9.05
C LEU A 176 13.26 -0.06 8.35
N ALA A 177 13.86 0.89 9.07
CA ALA A 177 14.38 2.12 8.49
C ALA A 177 15.51 1.85 7.51
N HIS A 178 16.43 0.95 7.85
CA HIS A 178 17.50 0.55 6.94
C HIS A 178 16.94 -0.11 5.67
N GLN A 179 15.97 -1.02 5.80
CA GLN A 179 15.30 -1.65 4.65
C GLN A 179 14.60 -0.63 3.75
N ALA A 180 13.94 0.37 4.33
CA ALA A 180 13.31 1.45 3.58
C ALA A 180 14.35 2.33 2.85
N GLU A 181 15.51 2.56 3.46
CA GLU A 181 16.64 3.24 2.81
C GLU A 181 17.26 2.39 1.69
N THR A 182 17.35 1.07 1.88
CA THR A 182 17.97 0.10 0.95
C THR A 182 16.98 -0.66 0.08
N PHE A 183 15.78 -0.12 -0.12
CA PHE A 183 14.68 -0.82 -0.78
C PHE A 183 15.04 -1.36 -2.17
N LEU A 184 15.74 -0.55 -2.96
CA LEU A 184 16.23 -0.95 -4.29
C LEU A 184 17.63 -1.58 -4.20
N PRO A 185 17.89 -2.66 -4.97
CA PRO A 185 19.23 -3.21 -5.17
C PRO A 185 20.22 -2.13 -5.61
N LEU A 186 21.49 -2.29 -5.26
CA LEU A 186 22.54 -1.31 -5.58
C LEU A 186 22.62 -0.94 -7.08
N LYS A 187 22.45 -1.92 -7.96
CA LYS A 187 22.44 -1.73 -9.42
C LYS A 187 21.34 -0.80 -9.93
N ASP A 188 20.23 -0.71 -9.20
CA ASP A 188 19.04 0.07 -9.56
C ASP A 188 18.95 1.35 -8.69
N SER A 189 20.00 1.67 -7.93
CA SER A 189 19.99 2.70 -6.90
C SER A 189 21.15 3.69 -7.07
N CYS A 190 20.85 4.99 -7.05
CA CYS A 190 21.85 6.06 -7.11
C CYS A 190 22.61 6.30 -5.77
N ARG A 191 22.44 5.45 -4.75
CA ARG A 191 23.08 5.64 -3.43
C ARG A 191 24.62 5.69 -3.46
N GLU A 192 25.24 5.10 -4.48
CA GLU A 192 26.69 5.14 -4.67
C GLU A 192 27.14 6.25 -5.64
N PHE A 193 26.21 6.99 -6.23
CA PHE A 193 26.50 8.04 -7.20
C PHE A 193 27.36 9.16 -6.59
N GLN A 194 27.32 9.34 -5.27
CA GLN A 194 28.16 10.30 -4.55
C GLN A 194 29.63 9.89 -4.37
N ARG A 195 30.04 8.68 -4.78
CA ARG A 195 31.48 8.36 -4.90
C ARG A 195 32.03 8.88 -6.23
N ALA A 196 31.99 10.19 -6.43
CA ALA A 196 32.92 10.81 -7.34
C ALA A 196 34.32 10.56 -6.76
N SER A 197 35.10 9.65 -7.37
CA SER A 197 36.50 9.51 -7.00
C SER A 197 37.16 10.87 -7.20
N ARG A 198 38.08 11.26 -6.30
CA ARG A 198 38.86 12.51 -6.45
C ARG A 198 39.45 12.64 -7.86
N GLY A 199 39.79 11.51 -8.50
CA GLY A 199 40.21 11.44 -9.89
C GLY A 199 39.16 11.89 -10.91
N ARG A 200 37.87 11.55 -10.75
CA ARG A 200 36.78 11.99 -11.65
C ARG A 200 36.54 13.50 -11.56
N LEU A 201 36.61 14.06 -10.35
CA LEU A 201 36.48 15.50 -10.15
C LEU A 201 37.66 16.26 -10.78
N MET A 202 38.89 15.76 -10.60
CA MET A 202 40.10 16.32 -11.23
C MET A 202 40.04 16.26 -12.75
N LEU A 203 39.55 15.16 -13.32
CA LEU A 203 39.38 14.99 -14.77
C LEU A 203 38.36 15.97 -15.34
N LEU A 204 37.19 16.12 -14.69
CA LEU A 204 36.16 17.09 -15.11
C LEU A 204 36.64 18.54 -14.99
N SER A 205 37.41 18.88 -13.94
CA SER A 205 38.01 20.22 -13.82
C SER A 205 39.08 20.49 -14.88
N ALA A 206 39.91 19.51 -15.22
CA ALA A 206 40.90 19.63 -16.29
C ALA A 206 40.23 19.75 -17.67
N LEU A 207 39.16 18.97 -17.91
CA LEU A 207 38.37 19.06 -19.13
C LEU A 207 37.64 20.41 -19.24
N GLY A 208 37.10 20.91 -18.13
CA GLY A 208 36.48 22.23 -18.05
C GLY A 208 37.46 23.35 -18.34
N LEU A 209 38.68 23.29 -17.79
CA LEU A 209 39.73 24.28 -18.04
C LEU A 209 40.24 24.24 -19.50
N ALA A 210 40.37 23.05 -20.09
CA ALA A 210 40.69 22.89 -21.51
C ALA A 210 39.57 23.42 -22.42
N ALA A 211 38.29 23.24 -22.04
CA ALA A 211 37.15 23.78 -22.77
C ALA A 211 37.08 25.32 -22.72
N VAL A 212 37.53 25.95 -21.62
CA VAL A 212 37.66 27.41 -21.48
C VAL A 212 38.71 28.00 -22.44
N ALA A 213 39.72 27.23 -22.85
CA ALA A 213 40.71 27.69 -23.83
C ALA A 213 40.17 27.74 -25.27
N VAL A 214 39.09 27.02 -25.58
CA VAL A 214 38.46 26.95 -26.92
C VAL A 214 37.13 27.73 -26.97
N LEU A 215 36.82 28.47 -25.90
CA LEU A 215 35.52 29.04 -25.57
C LEU A 215 34.85 29.93 -26.64
N PRO A 216 35.53 30.82 -27.41
CA PRO A 216 34.81 31.71 -28.33
C PRO A 216 34.27 30.98 -29.57
N LEU A 217 35.02 30.01 -30.11
CA LEU A 217 34.58 29.23 -31.27
C LEU A 217 33.57 28.15 -30.86
N THR A 218 33.78 27.50 -29.72
CA THR A 218 32.84 26.50 -29.19
C THR A 218 31.51 27.12 -28.79
N LEU A 219 31.52 28.32 -28.18
CA LEU A 219 30.29 29.04 -27.83
C LEU A 219 29.48 29.41 -29.09
N ALA A 220 30.12 29.89 -30.15
CA ALA A 220 29.43 30.19 -31.40
C ALA A 220 28.77 28.94 -32.01
N VAL A 221 29.48 27.82 -32.05
CA VAL A 221 28.94 26.54 -32.55
C VAL A 221 27.80 26.03 -31.66
N LEU A 222 27.93 26.11 -30.34
CA LEU A 222 26.89 25.70 -29.40
C LEU A 222 25.64 26.59 -29.49
N LEU A 223 25.80 27.90 -29.72
CA LEU A 223 24.68 28.82 -29.92
C LEU A 223 23.93 28.53 -31.23
N ILE A 224 24.66 28.26 -32.32
CA ILE A 224 24.07 27.84 -33.59
C ILE A 224 23.32 26.51 -33.42
N TRP A 225 23.93 25.54 -32.74
CA TRP A 225 23.30 24.25 -32.46
C TRP A 225 22.06 24.37 -31.56
N ALA A 226 22.12 25.21 -30.52
CA ALA A 226 20.99 25.50 -29.64
C ALA A 226 19.85 26.19 -30.41
N ALA A 227 20.16 27.18 -31.25
CA ALA A 227 19.17 27.85 -32.10
C ALA A 227 18.52 26.87 -33.09
N PHE A 228 19.31 25.99 -33.70
CA PHE A 228 18.82 24.95 -34.60
C PHE A 228 17.89 23.95 -33.90
N THR A 229 18.29 23.43 -32.74
CA THR A 229 17.47 22.47 -31.96
C THR A 229 16.20 23.10 -31.40
N LEU A 230 16.27 24.37 -30.98
CA LEU A 230 15.10 25.14 -30.57
C LEU A 230 14.13 25.34 -31.75
N ALA A 231 14.64 25.73 -32.93
CA ALA A 231 13.85 25.89 -34.14
C ALA A 231 13.19 24.56 -34.54
N LEU A 232 13.93 23.46 -34.53
CA LEU A 232 13.40 22.13 -34.83
C LEU A 232 12.30 21.72 -33.84
N THR A 233 12.50 21.95 -32.54
CA THR A 233 11.49 21.66 -31.51
C THR A 233 10.26 22.54 -31.68
N ALA A 234 10.43 23.81 -32.05
CA ALA A 234 9.32 24.72 -32.34
C ALA A 234 8.53 24.25 -33.57
N VAL A 235 9.19 23.83 -34.64
CA VAL A 235 8.56 23.24 -35.83
C VAL A 235 7.82 21.96 -35.48
N MET A 236 8.41 21.05 -34.69
CA MET A 236 7.72 19.84 -34.24
C MET A 236 6.49 20.14 -33.36
N LYS A 237 6.58 21.09 -32.43
CA LYS A 237 5.45 21.52 -31.60
C LYS A 237 4.35 22.15 -32.45
N LEU A 238 4.71 22.99 -33.41
CA LEU A 238 3.76 23.59 -34.34
C LEU A 238 3.09 22.51 -35.20
N GLY A 239 3.87 21.56 -35.72
CA GLY A 239 3.36 20.39 -36.42
C GLY A 239 2.41 19.56 -35.55
N ALA A 240 2.73 19.33 -34.27
CA ALA A 240 1.87 18.60 -33.35
C ALA A 240 0.56 19.35 -33.02
N VAL A 241 0.60 20.69 -32.95
CA VAL A 241 -0.61 21.52 -32.75
C VAL A 241 -1.50 21.51 -34.00
N LEU A 242 -0.89 21.64 -35.19
CA LEU A 242 -1.60 21.65 -36.46
C LEU A 242 -2.14 20.27 -36.86
N SER A 243 -1.40 19.22 -36.53
CA SER A 243 -1.75 17.83 -36.82
C SER A 243 -2.57 17.18 -35.72
N ARG A 244 -3.12 17.93 -34.75
CA ARG A 244 -3.96 17.39 -33.66
C ARG A 244 -5.03 16.47 -34.27
N PRO A 245 -4.85 15.14 -34.22
CA PRO A 245 -5.91 14.26 -34.60
C PRO A 245 -7.00 14.50 -33.57
N ARG A 246 -8.25 14.59 -34.01
CA ARG A 246 -9.37 14.45 -33.07
C ARG A 246 -9.22 13.04 -32.51
N VAL A 247 -8.70 12.92 -31.28
CA VAL A 247 -8.74 11.67 -30.55
C VAL A 247 -10.23 11.46 -30.28
N GLU A 248 -10.89 10.70 -31.15
CA GLU A 248 -12.11 10.02 -30.77
C GLU A 248 -11.67 9.09 -29.64
N THR A 249 -11.96 9.50 -28.41
CA THR A 249 -11.93 8.59 -27.28
C THR A 249 -12.98 7.54 -27.63
N ASP A 250 -12.52 6.34 -27.97
CA ASP A 250 -13.38 5.17 -28.06
C ASP A 250 -13.95 4.97 -26.65
N ASP A 251 -15.12 5.54 -26.42
CA ASP A 251 -15.89 5.52 -25.17
C ASP A 251 -16.52 4.14 -24.94
N ALA A 252 -15.94 3.09 -25.52
CA ALA A 252 -16.17 1.72 -25.14
C ALA A 252 -15.74 1.57 -23.68
N LYS A 253 -16.68 1.88 -22.77
CA LYS A 253 -16.55 1.63 -21.33
C LYS A 253 -16.25 0.15 -21.16
N VAL A 254 -14.97 -0.19 -21.02
CA VAL A 254 -14.54 -1.54 -20.68
C VAL A 254 -15.13 -1.84 -19.31
N VAL A 255 -16.20 -2.63 -19.28
CA VAL A 255 -16.82 -3.06 -18.03
C VAL A 255 -15.93 -4.13 -17.43
N ILE A 256 -15.07 -3.72 -16.50
CA ILE A 256 -14.24 -4.65 -15.74
C ILE A 256 -15.13 -5.39 -14.75
N ALA A 257 -15.30 -6.70 -14.97
CA ALA A 257 -16.17 -7.54 -14.14
C ALA A 257 -15.72 -7.65 -12.67
N ARG A 258 -14.43 -7.43 -12.39
CA ARG A 258 -13.86 -7.40 -11.04
C ARG A 258 -12.84 -6.28 -10.92
N LEU A 259 -13.20 -5.24 -10.19
CA LEU A 259 -12.29 -4.12 -9.92
C LEU A 259 -11.13 -4.58 -9.02
N PRO A 260 -9.87 -4.24 -9.37
CA PRO A 260 -8.70 -4.51 -8.53
C PRO A 260 -8.76 -3.70 -7.23
N VAL A 261 -7.96 -4.09 -6.24
CA VAL A 261 -7.73 -3.24 -5.07
C VAL A 261 -6.66 -2.22 -5.44
N VAL A 262 -6.92 -0.95 -5.16
CA VAL A 262 -6.00 0.17 -5.42
C VAL A 262 -5.54 0.74 -4.09
N SER A 263 -4.23 0.76 -3.86
CA SER A 263 -3.64 1.47 -2.72
C SER A 263 -3.20 2.87 -3.12
N ILE A 264 -3.57 3.90 -2.36
CA ILE A 264 -3.09 5.27 -2.56
C ILE A 264 -2.20 5.64 -1.36
N MET A 265 -0.92 5.85 -1.62
CA MET A 265 0.02 6.35 -0.63
C MET A 265 0.10 7.87 -0.69
N VAL A 266 -0.04 8.51 0.46
CA VAL A 266 0.15 9.96 0.62
C VAL A 266 1.19 10.19 1.71
N GLY A 267 2.34 10.74 1.35
CA GLY A 267 3.37 11.10 2.31
C GLY A 267 3.07 12.45 2.93
N LEU A 268 2.96 12.52 4.26
CA LEU A 268 2.67 13.74 5.01
C LEU A 268 3.87 14.11 5.89
N TYR A 269 4.24 15.40 5.90
CA TYR A 269 5.33 15.88 6.76
C TYR A 269 5.11 17.31 7.24
N LYS A 270 4.87 17.47 8.55
CA LYS A 270 4.56 18.74 9.24
C LYS A 270 3.30 19.44 8.72
N GLU A 271 2.20 18.69 8.58
CA GLU A 271 0.99 19.13 7.86
C GLU A 271 -0.31 18.93 8.66
N SER A 272 -0.43 19.53 9.86
CA SER A 272 -1.65 19.42 10.68
C SER A 272 -2.93 19.82 9.93
N ASP A 273 -2.86 20.90 9.16
CA ASP A 273 -4.04 21.55 8.57
C ASP A 273 -4.51 20.85 7.29
N ILE A 274 -3.67 19.96 6.73
CA ILE A 274 -3.97 19.27 5.47
C ILE A 274 -4.80 18.02 5.71
N ALA A 275 -4.72 17.38 6.88
CA ALA A 275 -5.41 16.13 7.19
C ALA A 275 -6.91 16.15 6.86
N ALA A 276 -7.67 17.10 7.44
CA ALA A 276 -9.12 17.18 7.20
C ALA A 276 -9.47 17.48 5.72
N ARG A 277 -8.64 18.31 5.06
CA ARG A 277 -8.81 18.65 3.65
C ARG A 277 -8.52 17.45 2.75
N LEU A 278 -7.46 16.70 3.05
CA LEU A 278 -7.07 15.49 2.35
C LEU A 278 -8.15 14.42 2.47
N VAL A 279 -8.64 14.16 3.68
CA VAL A 279 -9.73 13.20 3.93
C VAL A 279 -10.94 13.53 3.06
N ARG A 280 -11.35 14.80 3.03
CA ARG A 280 -12.46 15.27 2.19
C ARG A 280 -12.19 15.13 0.69
N ARG A 281 -10.96 15.39 0.22
CA ARG A 281 -10.59 15.28 -1.20
C ARG A 281 -10.56 13.84 -1.66
N LEU A 282 -9.89 12.95 -0.92
CA LEU A 282 -9.87 11.52 -1.22
C LEU A 282 -11.25 10.87 -1.06
N GLY A 283 -12.08 11.40 -0.16
CA GLY A 283 -13.48 11.03 -0.01
C GLY A 283 -14.37 11.36 -1.22
N ARG A 284 -13.88 12.13 -2.20
CA ARG A 284 -14.60 12.40 -3.46
C ARG A 284 -14.25 11.42 -4.58
N LEU A 285 -13.23 10.59 -4.41
CA LEU A 285 -12.87 9.57 -5.39
C LEU A 285 -14.04 8.60 -5.57
N ASP A 286 -14.52 8.44 -6.80
CA ASP A 286 -15.54 7.48 -7.22
C ASP A 286 -14.86 6.14 -7.49
N TYR A 287 -14.59 5.40 -6.42
CA TYR A 287 -14.14 4.02 -6.46
C TYR A 287 -14.76 3.26 -5.28
N PRO A 288 -15.10 1.96 -5.43
CA PRO A 288 -15.63 1.17 -4.32
C PRO A 288 -14.66 1.22 -3.13
N ARG A 289 -15.21 1.59 -1.97
CA ARG A 289 -14.41 1.87 -0.76
C ARG A 289 -13.79 0.62 -0.16
N ASP A 290 -14.42 -0.54 -0.37
CA ASP A 290 -13.88 -1.86 -0.06
C ASP A 290 -12.74 -2.30 -1.00
N LYS A 291 -12.50 -1.57 -2.09
CA LYS A 291 -11.41 -1.76 -3.05
C LYS A 291 -10.38 -0.63 -3.03
N LEU A 292 -10.52 0.32 -2.11
CA LEU A 292 -9.63 1.45 -1.96
C LEU A 292 -8.90 1.35 -0.62
N ASP A 293 -7.57 1.34 -0.66
CA ASP A 293 -6.70 1.32 0.53
C ASP A 293 -5.88 2.61 0.56
N VAL A 294 -6.27 3.59 1.36
CA VAL A 294 -5.49 4.83 1.49
C VAL A 294 -4.50 4.70 2.64
N LEU A 295 -3.23 4.90 2.33
CA LEU A 295 -2.14 4.85 3.30
C LEU A 295 -1.53 6.23 3.49
N LEU A 296 -1.78 6.82 4.66
CA LEU A 296 -1.19 8.09 5.09
C LEU A 296 0.15 7.81 5.76
N VAL A 297 1.24 8.08 5.05
CA VAL A 297 2.60 7.78 5.50
C VAL A 297 3.15 8.98 6.24
N VAL A 298 3.46 8.80 7.52
CA VAL A 298 4.01 9.84 8.41
C VAL A 298 5.32 9.39 9.02
N GLU A 299 6.14 10.33 9.46
CA GLU A 299 7.38 10.07 10.18
C GLU A 299 7.11 9.83 11.68
N GLU A 300 7.86 8.93 12.30
CA GLU A 300 7.72 8.59 13.72
C GLU A 300 7.83 9.81 14.65
N ASP A 301 8.75 10.72 14.36
CA ASP A 301 9.01 11.94 15.12
C ASP A 301 8.07 13.11 14.75
N ASP A 302 7.19 12.96 13.77
CA ASP A 302 6.20 13.97 13.39
C ASP A 302 4.94 13.88 14.27
N HIS A 303 5.11 14.20 15.55
CA HIS A 303 4.04 14.16 16.53
C HIS A 303 2.87 15.10 16.19
N LEU A 304 3.14 16.22 15.52
CA LEU A 304 2.13 17.21 15.14
C LEU A 304 1.15 16.60 14.12
N THR A 305 1.67 16.05 13.01
CA THR A 305 0.82 15.43 11.99
C THR A 305 0.15 14.16 12.51
N ARG A 306 0.86 13.32 13.28
CA ARG A 306 0.29 12.12 13.90
C ARG A 306 -0.88 12.45 14.83
N ASN A 307 -0.75 13.49 15.65
CA ASN A 307 -1.84 13.93 16.51
C ASN A 307 -3.01 14.50 15.71
N ALA A 308 -2.75 15.28 14.66
CA ALA A 308 -3.82 15.78 13.80
C ALA A 308 -4.61 14.63 13.14
N LEU A 309 -3.91 13.63 12.62
CA LEU A 309 -4.54 12.44 12.01
C LEU A 309 -5.31 11.59 13.02
N ARG A 310 -4.85 11.49 14.27
CA ARG A 310 -5.59 10.78 15.33
C ARG A 310 -6.92 11.45 15.72
N HIS A 311 -7.05 12.75 15.50
CA HIS A 311 -8.27 13.51 15.80
C HIS A 311 -9.12 13.78 14.55
N ALA A 312 -8.55 13.63 13.35
CA ALA A 312 -9.32 13.57 12.13
C ALA A 312 -10.04 12.21 12.13
N ASP A 313 -11.37 12.21 12.25
CA ASP A 313 -12.18 10.99 12.18
C ASP A 313 -11.95 10.28 10.83
N LEU A 314 -10.98 9.35 10.80
CA LEU A 314 -10.53 8.69 9.58
C LEU A 314 -11.47 7.53 9.27
N PRO A 315 -11.98 7.43 8.03
CA PRO A 315 -12.74 6.27 7.60
C PRO A 315 -11.89 4.99 7.68
N ALA A 316 -12.52 3.82 7.86
CA ALA A 316 -11.82 2.53 7.96
C ALA A 316 -10.94 2.18 6.74
N TRP A 317 -11.21 2.77 5.57
CA TRP A 317 -10.42 2.59 4.35
C TRP A 317 -9.21 3.54 4.25
N MET A 318 -8.99 4.39 5.26
CA MET A 318 -7.78 5.21 5.44
C MET A 318 -7.00 4.71 6.66
N ARG A 319 -5.71 4.41 6.47
CA ARG A 319 -4.83 3.91 7.53
C ARG A 319 -3.57 4.77 7.60
N ILE A 320 -2.98 4.85 8.80
CA ILE A 320 -1.75 5.60 9.05
C ILE A 320 -0.59 4.61 9.10
N ALA A 321 0.44 4.83 8.28
CA ALA A 321 1.71 4.11 8.36
C ALA A 321 2.77 5.01 9.00
N VAL A 322 3.26 4.62 10.16
CA VAL A 322 4.32 5.35 10.87
C VAL A 322 5.68 4.81 10.44
N THR A 323 6.41 5.62 9.69
CA THR A 323 7.75 5.29 9.19
C THR A 323 8.75 5.40 10.34
N PRO A 324 9.53 4.33 10.65
CA PRO A 324 10.54 4.37 11.69
C PRO A 324 11.58 5.44 11.43
N ARG A 325 12.18 5.99 12.48
CA ARG A 325 13.28 6.95 12.34
C ARG A 325 14.49 6.33 11.64
N GLY A 326 14.90 6.94 10.52
CA GLY A 326 16.08 6.56 9.74
C GLY A 326 17.25 7.53 9.87
N LYS A 327 18.35 7.22 9.18
CA LYS A 327 19.51 8.11 9.02
C LYS A 327 19.20 9.23 8.05
N VAL A 328 18.42 8.92 7.02
CA VAL A 328 17.95 9.87 6.01
C VAL A 328 16.47 10.12 6.23
N LYS A 329 16.03 11.37 6.19
CA LYS A 329 14.61 11.73 6.32
C LYS A 329 14.13 12.37 5.02
N THR A 330 13.54 11.55 4.16
CA THR A 330 13.09 11.97 2.82
C THR A 330 11.79 11.27 2.43
N LYS A 331 10.98 11.93 1.60
CA LYS A 331 9.71 11.40 1.06
C LYS A 331 9.89 10.02 0.40
N PRO A 332 10.90 9.77 -0.46
CA PRO A 332 11.10 8.44 -1.05
C PRO A 332 11.33 7.32 -0.03
N ARG A 333 12.06 7.58 1.07
CA ARG A 333 12.28 6.57 2.11
C ARG A 333 10.98 6.22 2.83
N ALA A 334 10.21 7.23 3.22
CA ALA A 334 8.91 7.03 3.84
C ALA A 334 7.98 6.23 2.92
N LEU A 335 7.91 6.61 1.63
CA LEU A 335 7.10 5.90 0.65
C LEU A 335 7.57 4.45 0.40
N ASN A 336 8.88 4.16 0.43
CA ASN A 336 9.37 2.79 0.33
C ASN A 336 8.89 1.92 1.51
N PHE A 337 8.87 2.49 2.71
CA PHE A 337 8.31 1.80 3.87
C PHE A 337 6.79 1.63 3.73
N GLY A 338 6.06 2.68 3.36
CA GLY A 338 4.62 2.62 3.10
C GLY A 338 4.24 1.59 2.02
N LEU A 339 5.08 1.43 0.99
CA LEU A 339 4.84 0.49 -0.10
C LEU A 339 4.74 -0.96 0.40
N THR A 340 5.50 -1.31 1.43
CA THR A 340 5.43 -2.65 2.05
C THR A 340 4.10 -2.93 2.75
N GLN A 341 3.31 -1.90 3.06
CA GLN A 341 2.03 -2.00 3.76
C GLN A 341 0.81 -1.79 2.84
N CYS A 342 1.04 -1.59 1.54
CA CYS A 342 -0.01 -1.48 0.55
C CYS A 342 -0.65 -2.84 0.28
N GLN A 343 -1.98 -2.89 0.22
CA GLN A 343 -2.75 -4.11 -0.02
C GLN A 343 -3.19 -4.27 -1.49
N GLY A 344 -3.15 -3.18 -2.26
CA GLY A 344 -3.61 -3.12 -3.64
C GLY A 344 -2.64 -3.73 -4.64
N SER A 345 -3.19 -4.25 -5.75
CA SER A 345 -2.40 -4.67 -6.91
C SER A 345 -1.93 -3.48 -7.75
N ILE A 346 -2.56 -2.32 -7.57
CA ILE A 346 -2.17 -1.05 -8.18
C ILE A 346 -1.87 -0.09 -7.04
N VAL A 347 -0.73 0.60 -7.11
CA VAL A 347 -0.30 1.58 -6.11
C VAL A 347 -0.17 2.95 -6.76
N GLY A 348 -0.98 3.91 -6.28
CA GLY A 348 -0.87 5.32 -6.61
C GLY A 348 -0.08 6.07 -5.54
N VAL A 349 0.73 7.05 -5.93
CA VAL A 349 1.45 7.94 -5.00
C VAL A 349 0.96 9.35 -5.25
N TYR A 350 0.31 9.95 -4.25
CA TYR A 350 -0.23 11.31 -4.32
C TYR A 350 0.53 12.24 -3.37
N ASP A 351 0.44 13.54 -3.65
CA ASP A 351 0.83 14.60 -2.73
C ASP A 351 -0.32 15.06 -1.82
N ALA A 352 0.02 15.65 -0.69
CA ALA A 352 -0.95 16.10 0.30
C ALA A 352 -1.83 17.24 -0.22
N GLU A 353 -1.29 18.05 -1.13
CA GLU A 353 -1.97 19.14 -1.82
C GLU A 353 -2.78 18.70 -3.05
N ASP A 354 -2.65 17.47 -3.51
CA ASP A 354 -3.33 16.99 -4.71
C ASP A 354 -4.85 17.05 -4.55
N MET A 355 -5.52 17.29 -5.68
CA MET A 355 -6.98 17.31 -5.77
C MET A 355 -7.40 16.51 -7.01
N PRO A 356 -7.38 15.17 -6.92
CA PRO A 356 -7.66 14.30 -8.05
C PRO A 356 -9.11 14.46 -8.53
N GLU A 357 -9.33 14.25 -9.83
CA GLU A 357 -10.68 14.12 -10.37
C GLU A 357 -11.40 12.92 -9.74
N PRO A 358 -12.71 13.01 -9.45
CA PRO A 358 -13.44 11.92 -8.81
C PRO A 358 -13.28 10.56 -9.49
N ASP A 359 -13.34 10.50 -10.81
CA ASP A 359 -13.29 9.28 -11.60
C ASP A 359 -11.87 8.86 -12.03
N GLN A 360 -10.82 9.53 -11.52
CA GLN A 360 -9.44 9.32 -11.96
C GLN A 360 -9.01 7.85 -11.84
N ILE A 361 -9.34 7.17 -10.74
CA ILE A 361 -8.98 5.77 -10.54
C ILE A 361 -9.66 4.87 -11.59
N ARG A 362 -10.93 5.13 -11.91
CA ARG A 362 -11.66 4.36 -12.93
C ARG A 362 -11.09 4.54 -14.33
N LYS A 363 -10.49 5.69 -14.62
CA LYS A 363 -9.81 5.96 -15.91
C LYS A 363 -8.48 5.21 -16.04
N VAL A 364 -7.82 4.92 -14.92
CA VAL A 364 -6.51 4.24 -14.89
C VAL A 364 -6.65 2.72 -14.93
N VAL A 365 -7.73 2.20 -14.34
CA VAL A 365 -7.97 0.77 -14.08
C VAL A 365 -8.55 0.01 -15.26
#